data_AF-A0A443JX75-F1
#
_entry.id   AF-A0A443JX75-F1
#
_cell.length_a   1.000
_cell.length_b   1.000
_cell.length_c   1.000
_cell.angle_alpha   90.00
_cell.angle_beta   90.00
_cell.angle_gamma   90.00
#
_symmetry.space_group_name_H-M   'P 1'
#
loop_
_entity.id
_entity.type
_entity.pdbx_description
1 polymer ?
#
loop_
_entity_poly.entity_id
_entity_poly.type
_entity_poly.pdbx_seq_one_letter_code
_entity_poly.pdbx_strand_id
1 'polypeptide(L)'
;MMARMLEGSEAIARKLAPLKNKVPEALRPFLVKAGEEIAADMRTLAESPRRTGDLIESIQVTGPGETTPAHSADGGQLKAGEFEVLVTAGDADTRHTHLVEGGTKLRYGERAVQFARALRHIKSDQPGSGVHLLSVAGTHCPGDLWAARRRW
;
A
#
# COMPACT_ATOMS: atom_id res chain seq x y z
N MET A 1 48.87 -23.64 -23.00
CA MET A 1 47.60 -23.88 -22.26
C MET A 1 46.77 -22.61 -22.12
N MET A 2 47.34 -21.47 -21.68
CA MET A 2 46.60 -20.21 -21.51
C MET A 2 46.04 -19.59 -22.80
N ALA A 3 46.76 -19.66 -23.93
CA ALA A 3 46.27 -19.11 -25.21
C ALA A 3 44.94 -19.74 -25.68
N ARG A 4 44.80 -21.06 -25.56
CA ARG A 4 43.58 -21.79 -25.92
C ARG A 4 42.38 -21.47 -25.02
N MET A 5 42.63 -21.07 -23.76
CA MET A 5 41.59 -20.62 -22.84
C MET A 5 41.08 -19.22 -23.19
N LEU A 6 41.98 -18.32 -23.62
CA LEU A 6 41.63 -16.96 -24.07
C LEU A 6 40.86 -16.99 -25.39
N GLU A 7 41.24 -17.84 -26.34
CA GLU A 7 40.48 -18.05 -27.59
C GLU A 7 39.07 -18.59 -27.33
N GLY A 8 38.92 -19.48 -26.34
CA GLY A 8 37.62 -20.02 -25.93
C GLY A 8 36.70 -18.98 -25.32
N SER A 9 37.22 -18.09 -24.45
CA SER A 9 36.41 -17.05 -23.82
C SER A 9 35.94 -15.99 -24.82
N GLU A 10 36.79 -15.60 -25.77
CA GLU A 10 36.42 -14.66 -26.84
C GLU A 10 35.36 -15.24 -27.79
N ALA A 11 35.45 -16.53 -28.11
CA ALA A 11 34.47 -17.21 -28.96
C ALA A 11 33.09 -17.28 -28.28
N ILE A 12 33.06 -17.49 -26.96
CA ILE A 12 31.83 -17.48 -26.17
C ILE A 12 31.28 -16.04 -26.08
N ALA A 13 32.13 -15.05 -25.82
CA ALA A 13 31.74 -13.64 -25.75
C ALA A 13 31.09 -13.15 -27.07
N ARG A 14 31.66 -13.53 -28.22
CA ARG A 14 31.09 -13.22 -29.55
C ARG A 14 29.69 -13.79 -29.75
N LYS A 15 29.42 -14.99 -29.23
CA LYS A 15 28.10 -15.64 -29.33
C LYS A 15 27.08 -15.04 -28.34
N LEU A 16 27.53 -14.63 -27.16
CA LEU A 16 26.67 -14.03 -26.12
C LEU A 16 26.36 -12.55 -26.35
N ALA A 17 27.26 -11.81 -27.01
CA ALA A 17 27.06 -10.39 -27.31
C ALA A 17 25.68 -10.05 -27.93
N PRO A 18 25.18 -10.76 -28.96
CA PRO A 18 23.85 -10.50 -29.50
C PRO A 18 22.70 -10.92 -28.56
N LEU A 19 22.92 -11.84 -27.62
CA LEU A 19 21.90 -12.26 -26.67
C LEU A 19 21.67 -11.20 -25.58
N LYS A 20 22.71 -10.45 -25.20
CA LYS A 20 22.61 -9.40 -24.17
C LYS A 20 21.44 -8.43 -24.42
N ASN A 21 21.23 -8.02 -25.67
CA ASN A 21 20.18 -7.06 -26.02
C ASN A 21 18.83 -7.73 -26.32
N LYS A 22 18.83 -9.01 -26.74
CA LYS A 22 17.61 -9.76 -27.08
C LYS A 22 16.87 -10.31 -25.86
N VAL A 23 17.60 -10.60 -24.78
CA VAL A 23 17.03 -11.15 -23.55
C VAL A 23 16.06 -10.15 -22.86
N PRO A 24 16.40 -8.85 -22.67
CA PRO A 24 15.46 -7.86 -22.14
C PRO A 24 14.16 -7.77 -22.94
N GLU A 25 14.26 -7.71 -24.27
CA GLU A 25 13.10 -7.64 -25.17
C GLU A 25 12.19 -8.86 -25.03
N ALA A 26 12.79 -10.06 -24.94
CA ALA A 26 12.06 -11.31 -24.77
C ALA A 26 11.39 -11.43 -23.39
N LEU A 27 12.02 -10.89 -22.34
CA LEU A 27 11.50 -10.98 -20.97
C LEU A 27 10.47 -9.89 -20.63
N ARG A 28 10.50 -8.74 -21.31
CA ARG A 28 9.59 -7.61 -21.07
C ARG A 28 8.11 -8.00 -20.95
N PRO A 29 7.49 -8.78 -21.86
CA PRO A 29 6.07 -9.12 -21.73
C PRO A 29 5.77 -9.98 -20.50
N PHE A 30 6.69 -10.84 -20.06
CA PHE A 30 6.51 -11.67 -18.86
C PHE A 30 6.62 -10.83 -17.59
N LEU A 31 7.57 -9.91 -17.55
CA LEU A 31 7.75 -9.01 -16.42
C LEU A 31 6.54 -8.09 -16.25
N VAL A 32 6.06 -7.49 -17.34
CA VAL A 32 4.87 -6.62 -17.31
C VAL A 32 3.64 -7.41 -16.88
N LYS A 33 3.45 -8.63 -17.40
CA LYS A 33 2.35 -9.50 -16.99
C LYS A 33 2.38 -9.80 -15.49
N ALA A 34 3.56 -10.13 -14.95
CA ALA A 34 3.71 -10.38 -13.51
C ALA A 34 3.39 -9.11 -12.68
N GLY A 35 3.79 -7.93 -13.16
CA GLY A 35 3.43 -6.65 -12.54
C GLY A 35 1.91 -6.39 -12.54
N GLU A 36 1.24 -6.67 -13.65
CA GLU A 36 -0.22 -6.52 -13.76
C GLU A 36 -1.00 -7.48 -12.87
N GLU A 37 -0.52 -8.72 -12.69
CA GLU A 37 -1.11 -9.68 -11.74
C GLU A 37 -1.03 -9.15 -10.31
N ILE A 38 0.15 -8.66 -9.90
CA ILE A 38 0.34 -8.03 -8.58
C ILE A 38 -0.54 -6.79 -8.42
N ALA A 39 -0.62 -5.94 -9.45
CA ALA A 39 -1.47 -4.75 -9.42
C ALA A 39 -2.96 -5.11 -9.30
N ALA A 40 -3.42 -6.16 -9.99
CA ALA A 40 -4.79 -6.65 -9.87
C ALA A 40 -5.11 -7.15 -8.45
N ASP A 41 -4.18 -7.88 -7.82
CA ASP A 41 -4.32 -8.32 -6.43
C ASP A 41 -4.36 -7.11 -5.48
N MET A 42 -3.48 -6.12 -5.66
CA MET A 42 -3.47 -4.89 -4.87
C MET A 42 -4.78 -4.12 -4.98
N ARG A 43 -5.34 -3.99 -6.20
CA ARG A 43 -6.64 -3.35 -6.44
C ARG A 43 -7.77 -4.10 -5.74
N THR A 44 -7.74 -5.43 -5.81
CA THR A 44 -8.73 -6.29 -5.14
C THR A 44 -8.69 -6.11 -3.62
N LEU A 45 -7.49 -6.03 -3.03
CA LEU A 45 -7.32 -5.78 -1.59
C LEU A 45 -7.78 -4.37 -1.18
N ALA A 46 -7.58 -3.39 -2.06
CA ALA A 46 -7.98 -2.00 -1.84
C ALA A 46 -9.49 -1.76 -1.99
N GLU A 47 -10.25 -2.69 -2.57
CA GLU A 47 -11.71 -2.58 -2.69
C GLU A 47 -12.43 -2.63 -1.33
N SER A 48 -11.95 -3.46 -0.40
CA SER A 48 -12.55 -3.60 0.94
C SER A 48 -12.55 -2.29 1.75
N PRO A 49 -11.43 -1.54 1.83
CA PRO A 49 -11.41 -0.23 2.49
C PRO A 49 -11.97 0.92 1.65
N ARG A 50 -12.44 0.70 0.42
CA ARG A 50 -12.78 1.77 -0.52
C ARG A 50 -13.83 2.74 0.02
N ARG A 51 -13.47 4.02 0.04
CA ARG A 51 -14.33 5.16 0.36
C ARG A 51 -14.42 6.11 -0.83
N THR A 52 -13.30 6.48 -1.44
CA THR A 52 -13.26 7.31 -2.65
C THR A 52 -12.87 6.50 -3.88
N GLY A 53 -11.94 5.55 -3.73
CA GLY A 53 -11.38 4.78 -4.84
C GLY A 53 -10.06 5.34 -5.36
N ASP A 54 -9.63 6.50 -4.86
CA ASP A 54 -8.40 7.16 -5.30
C ASP A 54 -7.18 6.26 -5.08
N LEU A 55 -7.18 5.43 -4.01
CA LEU A 55 -6.10 4.47 -3.80
C LEU A 55 -6.01 3.45 -4.94
N ILE A 56 -7.15 2.94 -5.40
CA ILE A 56 -7.21 1.91 -6.46
C ILE A 56 -6.73 2.49 -7.78
N GLU A 57 -7.18 3.70 -8.10
CA GLU A 57 -6.78 4.42 -9.32
C GLU A 57 -5.30 4.81 -9.29
N SER A 58 -4.72 5.04 -8.11
CA SER A 58 -3.30 5.36 -7.95
C SER A 58 -2.36 4.16 -8.16
N ILE A 59 -2.88 2.92 -8.30
CA ILE A 59 -2.05 1.72 -8.49
C ILE A 59 -1.59 1.64 -9.94
N GLN A 60 -0.28 1.84 -10.14
CA GLN A 60 0.36 1.88 -11.45
C GLN A 60 1.49 0.87 -11.58
N VAL A 61 1.57 0.26 -12.76
CA VAL A 61 2.63 -0.66 -13.18
C VAL A 61 3.59 0.10 -14.08
N THR A 62 4.86 0.14 -13.69
CA THR A 62 5.93 0.76 -14.47
C THR A 62 6.82 -0.32 -15.05
N GLY A 63 6.93 -0.35 -16.38
CA GLY A 63 7.68 -1.35 -17.11
C GLY A 63 9.20 -1.17 -17.01
N PRO A 64 9.99 -2.13 -17.55
CA PRO A 64 11.44 -2.04 -17.52
C PRO A 64 11.97 -0.82 -18.29
N GLY A 65 12.85 -0.05 -17.65
CA GLY A 65 13.41 1.19 -18.20
C GLY A 65 12.47 2.41 -18.16
N GLU A 66 11.24 2.26 -17.67
CA GLU A 66 10.28 3.35 -17.49
C GLU A 66 10.43 4.02 -16.11
N THR A 67 9.82 5.19 -15.94
CA THR A 67 9.87 5.95 -14.68
C THR A 67 8.51 5.94 -14.02
N THR A 68 8.46 5.69 -12.71
CA THR A 68 7.21 5.67 -11.94
C THR A 68 6.55 7.06 -11.95
N PRO A 69 5.22 7.13 -11.74
CA PRO A 69 4.54 8.41 -11.59
C PRO A 69 5.11 9.25 -10.43
N ALA A 70 4.84 10.56 -10.46
CA ALA A 70 5.32 11.48 -9.43
C ALA A 70 4.74 11.14 -8.06
N HIS A 71 5.59 11.12 -7.04
CA HIS A 71 5.26 10.83 -5.65
C HIS A 71 4.82 9.39 -5.35
N SER A 72 5.03 8.46 -6.28
CA SER A 72 4.66 7.04 -6.15
C SER A 72 5.73 6.18 -5.46
N ALA A 73 6.97 6.65 -5.40
CA ALA A 73 8.09 5.94 -4.77
C ALA A 73 8.73 6.81 -3.68
N ASP A 74 8.38 6.55 -2.42
CA ASP A 74 8.83 7.31 -1.23
C ASP A 74 8.60 8.83 -1.35
N GLY A 75 7.49 9.23 -1.98
CA GLY A 75 7.19 10.64 -2.25
C GLY A 75 8.03 11.27 -3.38
N GLY A 76 8.81 10.48 -4.11
CA GLY A 76 9.57 10.85 -5.31
C GLY A 76 9.20 10.03 -6.55
N GLN A 77 10.16 9.86 -7.45
CA GLN A 77 10.07 9.03 -8.66
C GLN A 77 11.26 8.06 -8.71
N LEU A 78 11.03 6.85 -9.20
CA LEU A 78 12.07 5.85 -9.42
C LEU A 78 12.03 5.40 -10.88
N LYS A 79 13.21 5.23 -11.48
CA LYS A 79 13.33 4.60 -12.79
C LYS A 79 13.58 3.11 -12.62
N ALA A 80 12.75 2.28 -13.24
CA ALA A 80 12.91 0.84 -13.23
C ALA A 80 14.19 0.42 -13.98
N GLY A 81 14.88 -0.58 -13.45
CA GLY A 81 15.97 -1.25 -14.14
C GLY A 81 15.53 -1.97 -15.43
N GLU A 82 16.51 -2.47 -16.17
CA GLU A 82 16.29 -3.15 -17.46
C GLU A 82 15.50 -4.47 -17.37
N PHE A 83 15.53 -5.13 -16.20
CA PHE A 83 14.83 -6.38 -15.92
C PHE A 83 13.89 -6.26 -14.72
N GLU A 84 13.42 -5.06 -14.45
CA GLU A 84 12.62 -4.73 -13.27
C GLU A 84 11.27 -4.19 -13.68
N VAL A 85 10.25 -4.54 -12.92
CA VAL A 85 8.92 -3.93 -13.00
C VAL A 85 8.57 -3.44 -11.62
N LEU A 86 8.10 -2.20 -11.56
CA LEU A 86 7.73 -1.55 -10.31
C LEU A 86 6.22 -1.43 -10.27
N VAL A 87 5.61 -1.96 -9.20
CA VAL A 87 4.21 -1.72 -8.90
C VAL A 87 4.16 -0.75 -7.75
N THR A 88 3.57 0.42 -8.00
CA THR A 88 3.51 1.50 -7.03
C THR A 88 2.06 1.87 -6.75
N ALA A 89 1.80 2.35 -5.54
CA ALA A 89 0.53 2.94 -5.16
C ALA A 89 0.81 4.35 -4.66
N GLY A 90 0.07 5.33 -5.18
CA GLY A 90 0.20 6.74 -4.83
C GLY A 90 0.60 7.59 -6.02
N ASP A 91 0.13 8.83 -5.99
CA ASP A 91 0.39 9.87 -7.00
C ASP A 91 0.38 11.25 -6.31
N ALA A 92 0.25 12.33 -7.08
CA ALA A 92 0.20 13.68 -6.54
C ALA A 92 -0.97 13.90 -5.56
N ASP A 93 -2.10 13.24 -5.79
CA ASP A 93 -3.33 13.37 -4.99
C ASP A 93 -3.37 12.34 -3.85
N THR A 94 -2.62 11.25 -3.98
CA THR A 94 -2.69 10.06 -3.13
C THR A 94 -1.36 9.76 -2.42
N ARG A 95 -0.59 10.80 -2.05
CA ARG A 95 0.77 10.68 -1.45
C ARG A 95 0.86 9.80 -0.19
N HIS A 96 -0.22 9.70 0.57
CA HIS A 96 -0.31 8.84 1.76
C HIS A 96 -1.38 7.79 1.55
N THR A 97 -1.09 6.82 0.68
CA THR A 97 -1.99 5.73 0.30
C THR A 97 -2.65 5.02 1.47
N HIS A 98 -1.89 4.75 2.55
CA HIS A 98 -2.41 4.12 3.76
C HIS A 98 -3.43 4.98 4.54
N LEU A 99 -3.57 6.28 4.24
CA LEU A 99 -4.50 7.21 4.88
C LEU A 99 -5.68 7.60 3.99
N VAL A 100 -5.58 7.43 2.68
CA VAL A 100 -6.60 7.93 1.72
C VAL A 100 -7.96 7.26 1.96
N GLU A 101 -7.96 5.93 2.02
CA GLU A 101 -9.17 5.15 2.23
C GLU A 101 -9.44 4.90 3.73
N GLY A 102 -8.38 4.68 4.52
CA GLY A 102 -8.49 4.40 5.95
C GLY A 102 -8.88 5.61 6.82
N GLY A 103 -8.59 6.83 6.33
CA GLY A 103 -8.72 8.07 7.09
C GLY A 103 -7.72 8.19 8.24
N THR A 104 -7.61 9.39 8.82
CA THR A 104 -6.74 9.69 9.98
C THR A 104 -7.48 9.70 11.32
N LYS A 105 -8.75 9.27 11.35
CA LYS A 105 -9.51 9.21 12.60
C LYS A 105 -9.04 8.01 13.45
N LEU A 106 -8.87 8.24 14.75
CA LEU A 106 -8.68 7.17 15.75
C LEU A 106 -9.78 6.11 15.58
N ARG A 107 -9.42 4.86 15.26
CA ARG A 107 -10.33 3.70 15.28
C ARG A 107 -10.60 3.24 16.71
N TYR A 108 -11.06 4.14 17.58
CA TYR A 108 -11.75 3.78 18.81
C TYR A 108 -13.24 3.96 18.56
N GLY A 109 -13.99 2.87 18.37
CA GLY A 109 -15.45 2.91 18.60
C GLY A 109 -16.41 2.72 17.43
N GLU A 110 -16.38 1.55 16.79
CA GLU A 110 -17.63 0.97 16.27
C GLU A 110 -18.08 -0.23 17.11
N ARG A 111 -17.15 -1.11 17.50
CA ARG A 111 -17.49 -2.21 18.43
C ARG A 111 -17.83 -1.71 19.83
N ALA A 112 -17.13 -0.69 20.34
CA ALA A 112 -17.44 -0.14 21.66
C ALA A 112 -18.81 0.58 21.70
N VAL A 113 -19.21 1.24 20.61
CA VAL A 113 -20.51 1.92 20.51
C VAL A 113 -21.63 0.91 20.35
N GLN A 114 -21.44 -0.13 19.53
CA GLN A 114 -22.40 -1.25 19.40
C GLN A 114 -22.54 -2.02 20.72
N PHE A 115 -21.43 -2.30 21.42
CA PHE A 115 -21.45 -2.96 22.74
C PHE A 115 -22.11 -2.09 23.81
N ALA A 116 -21.82 -0.78 23.85
CA ALA A 116 -22.48 0.15 24.76
C ALA A 116 -23.98 0.36 24.44
N ARG A 117 -24.39 0.22 23.18
CA ARG A 117 -25.80 0.28 22.76
C ARG A 117 -26.55 -1.01 23.12
N ALA A 118 -25.92 -2.18 22.94
CA ALA A 118 -26.44 -3.47 23.39
C ALA A 118 -26.62 -3.54 24.91
N LEU A 119 -25.64 -3.05 25.68
CA LEU A 119 -25.71 -2.98 27.14
C LEU A 119 -26.82 -2.03 27.64
N ARG A 120 -27.13 -0.96 26.90
CA ARG A 120 -28.27 -0.08 27.21
C ARG A 120 -29.62 -0.76 27.05
N HIS A 121 -29.78 -1.63 26.05
CA HIS A 121 -31.02 -2.39 25.87
C HIS A 121 -31.23 -3.45 26.95
N ILE A 122 -30.16 -4.10 27.43
CA ILE A 122 -30.26 -5.05 28.55
C ILE A 122 -30.74 -4.35 29.83
N LYS A 123 -30.30 -3.10 30.05
CA LYS A 123 -30.66 -2.34 31.27
C LYS A 123 -32.10 -1.82 31.27
N SER A 124 -32.71 -1.60 30.10
CA SER A 124 -34.12 -1.18 30.01
C SER A 124 -35.12 -2.33 30.22
N ASP A 125 -34.67 -3.58 30.09
CA ASP A 125 -35.55 -4.76 30.10
C ASP A 125 -35.66 -5.44 31.49
N GLN A 126 -34.93 -4.94 32.50
CA GLN A 126 -34.90 -5.48 33.87
C GLN A 126 -34.92 -4.35 34.92
N PRO A 127 -36.08 -3.74 35.22
CA PRO A 127 -36.19 -2.77 36.30
C PRO A 127 -36.14 -3.50 37.66
N GLY A 128 -34.93 -3.77 38.16
CA GLY A 128 -34.75 -4.33 39.51
C GLY A 128 -33.52 -5.21 39.74
N SER A 129 -32.76 -5.62 38.71
CA SER A 129 -31.59 -6.47 38.92
C SER A 129 -30.38 -5.65 39.38
N GLY A 130 -30.02 -5.75 40.66
CA GLY A 130 -28.85 -5.12 41.29
C GLY A 130 -27.51 -5.66 40.78
N VAL A 131 -27.18 -5.43 39.52
CA VAL A 131 -25.85 -5.68 38.97
C VAL A 131 -24.99 -4.43 39.18
N HIS A 132 -24.24 -4.41 40.28
CA HIS A 132 -23.18 -3.43 40.51
C HIS A 132 -22.01 -3.73 39.57
N LEU A 133 -21.94 -3.04 38.44
CA LEU A 133 -20.71 -3.00 37.65
C LEU A 133 -19.72 -2.08 38.37
N LEU A 134 -18.59 -2.65 38.78
CA LEU A 134 -17.45 -1.94 39.33
C LEU A 134 -17.04 -0.84 38.35
N SER A 135 -17.23 0.42 38.76
CA SER A 135 -16.68 1.58 38.05
C SER A 135 -15.16 1.51 38.12
N VAL A 136 -14.52 0.99 37.07
CA VAL A 136 -13.10 1.30 36.83
C VAL A 136 -13.05 2.73 36.29
N ALA A 137 -13.10 3.68 37.22
CA ALA A 137 -12.67 5.04 36.98
C ALA A 137 -11.15 5.00 36.81
N GLY A 138 -10.66 5.33 35.62
CA GLY A 138 -9.22 5.43 35.40
C GLY A 138 -8.79 5.38 33.94
N THR A 139 -9.12 6.42 33.18
CA THR A 139 -8.10 7.26 32.50
C THR A 139 -8.81 8.50 31.98
N HIS A 140 -8.51 9.60 32.64
CA HIS A 140 -8.79 10.96 32.23
C HIS A 140 -8.10 11.23 30.88
N CYS A 141 -8.84 11.58 29.84
CA CYS A 141 -8.29 12.16 28.62
C CYS A 141 -9.09 13.44 28.33
N PRO A 142 -8.54 14.65 28.59
CA PRO A 142 -9.28 15.90 28.46
C PRO A 142 -9.55 16.21 26.99
N GLY A 143 -10.82 16.42 26.65
CA GLY A 143 -11.32 16.69 25.30
C GLY A 143 -11.27 18.15 24.84
N ASP A 144 -10.51 19.03 25.51
CA ASP A 144 -10.64 20.49 25.33
C ASP A 144 -9.37 21.22 24.85
N LEU A 145 -8.43 20.55 24.18
CA LEU A 145 -7.20 21.20 23.66
C LEU A 145 -7.11 21.41 22.15
N TRP A 146 -8.15 21.13 21.36
CA TRP A 146 -8.12 21.37 19.90
C TRP A 146 -9.13 22.40 19.37
N ALA A 147 -9.86 23.10 20.24
CA ALA A 147 -10.79 24.16 19.82
C ALA A 147 -10.15 25.56 19.70
N ALA A 148 -8.86 25.72 19.98
CA ALA A 148 -8.19 27.03 20.01
C ALA A 148 -6.96 27.11 19.10
N ARG A 149 -7.13 26.87 17.79
CA ARG A 149 -6.17 27.35 16.77
C ARG A 149 -6.85 27.57 15.42
N ARG A 150 -7.84 28.46 15.41
CA ARG A 150 -8.33 29.17 14.22
C ARG A 150 -8.25 30.67 14.51
N ARG A 151 -7.07 31.23 14.26
CA ARG A 151 -6.78 32.63 13.95
C ARG A 151 -5.26 32.71 13.78
N TRP A 152 -4.85 33.43 12.72
CA TRP A 152 -3.56 33.45 12.03
C TRP A 152 -3.42 32.36 10.97
#